data_AF-A0A804LWW1-F1
#
_entry.id   AF-A0A804LWW1-F1
#
_cell.length_a   1.000
_cell.length_b   1.000
_cell.length_c   1.000
_cell.angle_alpha   90.00
_cell.angle_beta   90.00
_cell.angle_gamma   90.00
#
_symmetry.space_group_name_H-M   'P 1'
#
loop_
_entity.id
_entity.type
_entity.pdbx_description
1 polymer ?
#
loop_
_entity_poly.entity_id
_entity_poly.type
_entity_poly.pdbx_seq_one_letter_code
_entity_poly.pdbx_strand_id
1 'polypeptide(L)'
;MAGSPRHLSLFPLRLLLLLPLLAAGKPVLEDGYTVTTFADLNPLPASGPHPYAVLPRSRAGDLLLLDSAGSALYTISLSSSPGEPRRLAGGKRGSGFNDGGPGDAAFDRPRSVAVDAADNVYVADRLHGAVRKVAPSGYTTTIAGGFSSGPGHRDGPAQNATFSPDFALVYVPKICALLVADRGNRMVRQINLKPEDCAHEKQSGLGNTLVSFIAVLCTLLGSLIGFLARHFYPVNVSMLLSQLLSQGDEYMHKLRQCNLKHIGRKSPSTTFSAGYGSNS
;
A
#
# COMPACT_ATOMS: atom_id res chain seq x y z
N MET A 1 22.71 -83.81 -57.96
CA MET A 1 22.22 -82.52 -58.51
C MET A 1 20.75 -82.40 -58.11
N ALA A 2 20.22 -81.45 -57.36
CA ALA A 2 20.73 -80.42 -56.45
C ALA A 2 19.54 -80.19 -55.48
N GLY A 3 19.81 -80.10 -54.17
CA GLY A 3 18.78 -80.01 -53.13
C GLY A 3 18.05 -78.67 -53.11
N SER A 4 16.72 -78.72 -52.97
CA SER A 4 15.85 -77.55 -52.81
C SER A 4 15.93 -77.02 -51.36
N PRO A 5 16.14 -75.71 -51.13
CA PRO A 5 16.36 -75.18 -49.80
C PRO A 5 15.02 -74.96 -49.06
N ARG A 6 14.96 -75.43 -47.82
CA ARG A 6 13.86 -75.21 -46.88
C ARG A 6 13.85 -73.74 -46.44
N HIS A 7 12.85 -72.98 -46.87
CA HIS A 7 12.57 -71.67 -46.28
C HIS A 7 11.96 -71.85 -44.88
N LEU A 8 12.82 -71.88 -43.87
CA LEU A 8 12.43 -71.64 -42.47
C LEU A 8 12.02 -70.17 -42.35
N SER A 9 10.72 -69.90 -42.37
CA SER A 9 10.14 -68.60 -42.05
C SER A 9 10.37 -68.30 -40.57
N LEU A 10 11.45 -67.58 -40.27
CA LEU A 10 11.66 -66.89 -39.00
C LEU A 10 10.74 -65.66 -38.92
N PHE A 11 9.44 -65.90 -38.75
CA PHE A 11 8.47 -64.86 -38.41
C PHE A 11 7.57 -65.36 -37.27
N PRO A 12 8.09 -65.31 -36.04
CA PRO A 12 7.34 -64.56 -35.04
C PRO A 12 8.30 -63.82 -34.11
N LEU A 13 8.98 -62.78 -34.61
CA LEU A 13 9.78 -61.94 -33.71
C LEU A 13 9.89 -60.49 -34.20
N ARG A 14 8.77 -59.90 -34.66
CA ARG A 14 8.69 -58.45 -34.92
C ARG A 14 7.29 -57.88 -34.69
N LEU A 15 6.64 -58.27 -33.60
CA LEU A 15 5.44 -57.56 -33.13
C LEU A 15 5.52 -57.29 -31.62
N LEU A 16 6.62 -56.67 -31.18
CA LEU A 16 6.72 -56.16 -29.81
C LEU A 16 7.54 -54.88 -29.72
N LEU A 17 7.37 -53.95 -30.67
CA LEU A 17 8.07 -52.65 -30.64
C LEU A 17 7.28 -51.62 -31.43
N LEU A 18 6.07 -51.27 -30.97
CA LEU A 18 5.32 -50.09 -31.47
C LEU A 18 4.26 -49.62 -30.47
N LEU A 19 4.62 -49.50 -29.19
CA LEU A 19 3.84 -48.69 -28.25
C LEU A 19 4.79 -47.77 -27.48
N PRO A 20 5.06 -46.60 -28.05
CA PRO A 20 4.95 -45.39 -27.24
C PRO A 20 4.07 -44.40 -28.01
N LEU A 21 2.77 -44.69 -28.12
CA LEU A 21 1.84 -43.71 -28.70
C LEU A 21 1.20 -42.91 -27.56
N LEU A 22 1.88 -41.82 -27.21
CA LEU A 22 1.38 -40.60 -26.58
C LEU A 22 0.13 -40.78 -25.69
N ALA A 23 0.35 -41.13 -24.43
CA ALA A 23 -0.55 -40.65 -23.38
C ALA A 23 -0.24 -39.15 -23.18
N ALA A 24 -0.77 -38.29 -24.06
CA ALA A 24 -0.87 -36.87 -23.75
C ALA A 24 -1.80 -36.77 -22.53
N GLY A 25 -1.21 -36.62 -21.33
CA GLY A 25 -1.98 -36.46 -20.10
C GLY A 25 -2.92 -35.29 -20.28
N LYS A 26 -4.24 -35.54 -20.18
CA LYS A 26 -5.21 -34.45 -20.13
C LYS A 26 -4.89 -33.60 -18.90
N PRO A 27 -4.88 -32.25 -18.99
CA PRO A 27 -4.75 -31.43 -17.81
C PRO A 27 -5.88 -31.78 -16.84
N VAL A 28 -5.53 -32.08 -15.60
CA VAL A 28 -6.49 -32.31 -14.52
C VAL A 28 -6.77 -30.96 -13.88
N LEU A 29 -8.03 -30.53 -13.92
CA LEU A 29 -8.46 -29.31 -13.25
C LEU A 29 -8.59 -29.60 -11.75
N GLU A 30 -7.99 -28.75 -10.93
CA GLU A 30 -8.22 -28.75 -9.48
C GLU A 30 -9.55 -28.04 -9.17
N ASP A 31 -10.44 -28.69 -8.42
CA ASP A 31 -11.74 -28.14 -8.04
C ASP A 31 -11.60 -27.10 -6.91
N GLY A 32 -12.58 -26.18 -6.79
CA GLY A 32 -12.67 -25.20 -5.69
C GLY A 32 -12.26 -23.76 -6.04
N TYR A 33 -11.76 -23.53 -7.26
CA TYR A 33 -11.48 -22.19 -7.77
C TYR A 33 -12.69 -21.57 -8.47
N THR A 34 -13.02 -20.32 -8.14
CA THR A 34 -14.04 -19.53 -8.83
C THR A 34 -13.41 -18.30 -9.48
N VAL A 35 -13.99 -17.86 -10.59
CA VAL A 35 -13.59 -16.64 -11.29
C VAL A 35 -14.77 -15.69 -11.32
N THR A 36 -14.60 -14.51 -10.74
CA THR A 36 -15.59 -13.42 -10.77
C THR A 36 -14.94 -12.16 -11.34
N THR A 37 -15.75 -11.31 -11.98
CA THR A 37 -15.28 -10.02 -12.47
C THR A 37 -15.16 -9.06 -11.29
N PHE A 38 -13.93 -8.62 -10.99
CA PHE A 38 -13.68 -7.62 -9.95
C PHE A 38 -14.08 -6.20 -10.41
N ALA A 39 -13.67 -5.81 -11.62
CA ALA A 39 -14.01 -4.53 -12.24
C ALA A 39 -14.24 -4.71 -13.74
N ASP A 40 -15.40 -4.26 -14.24
CA ASP A 40 -15.71 -4.24 -15.67
C ASP A 40 -15.37 -2.87 -16.26
N LEU A 41 -14.36 -2.84 -17.14
CA LEU A 41 -13.85 -1.63 -17.75
C LEU A 41 -14.44 -1.37 -19.15
N ASN A 42 -15.24 -2.30 -19.70
CA ASN A 42 -15.84 -2.18 -21.02
C ASN A 42 -16.83 -1.00 -21.16
N PRO A 43 -17.60 -0.59 -20.14
CA PRO A 43 -18.49 0.56 -20.25
C PRO A 43 -17.76 1.91 -20.41
N LEU A 44 -16.45 1.95 -20.17
CA LEU A 44 -15.64 3.14 -20.34
C LEU A 44 -15.46 3.45 -21.84
N PRO A 45 -15.27 4.73 -22.22
CA PRO A 45 -14.98 5.07 -23.62
C PRO A 45 -13.75 4.30 -24.12
N ALA A 46 -13.57 4.19 -25.44
CA ALA A 46 -12.38 3.54 -26.03
C ALA A 46 -11.04 4.20 -25.62
N SER A 47 -11.07 5.37 -24.99
CA SER A 47 -9.94 6.04 -24.35
C SER A 47 -9.67 5.62 -22.90
N GLY A 48 -10.48 4.70 -22.36
CA GLY A 48 -10.34 4.09 -21.05
C GLY A 48 -9.16 3.11 -20.96
N PRO A 49 -8.82 2.68 -19.73
CA PRO A 49 -7.70 1.78 -19.50
C PRO A 49 -7.91 0.40 -20.12
N HIS A 50 -6.92 -0.07 -20.89
CA HIS A 50 -6.84 -1.45 -21.36
C HIS A 50 -5.85 -2.23 -20.48
N PRO A 51 -6.32 -3.07 -19.54
CA PRO A 51 -5.45 -3.68 -18.55
C PRO A 51 -4.50 -4.68 -19.21
N TYR A 52 -3.20 -4.45 -19.06
CA TYR A 52 -2.12 -5.36 -19.47
C TYR A 52 -1.52 -6.11 -18.26
N ALA A 53 -1.41 -5.44 -17.11
CA ALA A 53 -0.98 -6.07 -15.86
C ALA A 53 -1.69 -5.40 -14.66
N VAL A 54 -1.81 -6.14 -13.56
CA VAL A 54 -2.38 -5.68 -12.29
C VAL A 54 -1.43 -6.00 -11.14
N LEU A 55 -1.19 -5.04 -10.24
CA LEU A 55 -0.37 -5.23 -9.04
C LEU A 55 -1.00 -4.53 -7.84
N PRO A 56 -0.88 -5.07 -6.62
CA PRO A 56 -1.33 -4.37 -5.42
C PRO A 56 -0.38 -3.21 -5.08
N ARG A 57 -0.93 -2.14 -4.53
CA ARG A 57 -0.20 -1.08 -3.82
C ARG A 57 -0.56 -1.15 -2.35
N SER A 58 0.34 -1.75 -1.57
CA SER A 58 0.00 -2.28 -0.25
C SER A 58 -0.27 -1.18 0.78
N ARG A 59 0.41 -0.03 0.71
CA ARG A 59 0.16 1.09 1.63
C ARG A 59 -1.07 1.90 1.22
N ALA A 60 -1.27 2.08 -0.09
CA ALA A 60 -2.41 2.79 -0.64
C ALA A 60 -3.72 2.00 -0.50
N GLY A 61 -3.65 0.66 -0.43
CA GLY A 61 -4.82 -0.21 -0.32
C GLY A 61 -5.62 -0.28 -1.62
N ASP A 62 -4.95 -0.21 -2.77
CA ASP A 62 -5.59 -0.24 -4.08
C ASP A 62 -4.79 -1.07 -5.11
N LEU A 63 -5.33 -1.21 -6.33
CA LEU A 63 -4.70 -1.91 -7.44
C LEU A 63 -4.10 -0.92 -8.42
N LEU A 64 -2.84 -1.13 -8.79
CA LEU A 64 -2.22 -0.54 -9.96
C LEU A 64 -2.61 -1.35 -11.21
N LEU A 65 -3.05 -0.66 -12.26
CA LEU A 65 -3.21 -1.19 -13.60
C LEU A 65 -2.17 -0.57 -14.54
N LEU A 66 -1.51 -1.43 -15.31
CA LEU A 66 -0.70 -1.03 -16.43
C LEU A 66 -1.55 -1.08 -17.70
N ASP A 67 -1.71 0.05 -18.38
CA ASP A 67 -2.20 0.10 -19.76
C ASP A 67 -1.02 0.30 -20.71
N SER A 68 -0.56 -0.82 -21.28
CA SER A 68 0.57 -0.82 -22.21
C SER A 68 0.24 -0.09 -23.52
N ALA A 69 -0.98 -0.25 -24.05
CA ALA A 69 -1.35 0.31 -25.35
C ALA A 69 -1.65 1.81 -25.25
N GLY A 70 -2.24 2.24 -24.14
CA GLY A 70 -2.50 3.62 -23.75
C GLY A 70 -1.29 4.35 -23.16
N SER A 71 -0.15 3.68 -22.95
CA SER A 71 1.06 4.24 -22.32
C SER A 71 0.75 4.93 -20.99
N ALA A 72 -0.04 4.27 -20.13
CA ALA A 72 -0.56 4.88 -18.92
C ALA A 72 -0.63 3.90 -17.75
N LEU A 73 -0.62 4.46 -16.54
CA LEU A 73 -0.83 3.77 -15.28
C LEU A 73 -2.13 4.28 -14.66
N TYR A 74 -2.92 3.36 -14.12
CA TYR A 74 -4.18 3.67 -13.43
C TYR A 74 -4.24 2.99 -12.08
N THR A 75 -5.13 3.46 -11.22
CA THR A 75 -5.38 2.92 -9.89
C THR A 75 -6.86 2.65 -9.69
N ILE A 76 -7.22 1.51 -9.10
CA ILE A 76 -8.59 1.10 -8.81
C ILE A 76 -8.71 0.70 -7.33
N SER A 77 -9.73 1.18 -6.63
CA SER A 77 -9.95 0.87 -5.21
C SER A 77 -10.26 -0.62 -4.99
N LEU A 78 -9.75 -1.19 -3.90
CA LEU A 78 -10.06 -2.55 -3.45
C LEU A 78 -11.38 -2.62 -2.68
N SER A 79 -12.46 -2.14 -3.28
CA SER A 79 -13.82 -2.13 -2.69
C SER A 79 -14.76 -3.09 -3.43
N SER A 80 -15.87 -3.48 -2.79
CA SER A 80 -16.96 -4.23 -3.44
C SER A 80 -17.59 -3.48 -4.62
N SER A 81 -17.42 -2.15 -4.65
CA SER A 81 -17.65 -1.30 -5.82
C SER A 81 -16.36 -0.52 -6.10
N PRO A 82 -15.46 -1.02 -6.97
CA PRO A 82 -14.09 -0.50 -7.15
C PRO A 82 -13.99 0.97 -7.59
N GLY A 83 -15.11 1.58 -8.01
CA GLY A 83 -15.16 2.92 -8.57
C GLY A 83 -14.55 3.01 -9.97
N GLU A 84 -14.48 4.22 -10.53
CA GLU A 84 -13.82 4.45 -11.81
C GLU A 84 -12.29 4.43 -11.66
N PRO A 85 -11.55 3.88 -12.63
CA PRO A 85 -10.10 3.91 -12.62
C PRO A 85 -9.54 5.34 -12.66
N ARG A 86 -8.66 5.67 -11.73
CA ARG A 86 -7.97 6.96 -11.68
C ARG A 86 -6.62 6.87 -12.36
N ARG A 87 -6.30 7.81 -13.25
CA ARG A 87 -4.97 7.90 -13.88
C ARG A 87 -3.92 8.30 -12.85
N LEU A 88 -2.86 7.50 -12.73
CA LEU A 88 -1.69 7.77 -11.88
C LEU A 88 -0.60 8.53 -12.63
N ALA A 89 -0.26 8.08 -13.84
CA ALA A 89 0.76 8.71 -14.68
C ALA A 89 0.60 8.30 -16.15
N GLY A 90 1.13 9.10 -17.08
CA GLY A 90 1.18 8.78 -18.50
C GLY A 90 -0.12 9.08 -19.25
N GLY A 91 -0.29 8.46 -20.42
CA GLY A 91 -1.45 8.67 -21.30
C GLY A 91 -1.22 9.61 -22.47
N LYS A 92 -0.10 10.35 -22.47
CA LYS A 92 0.33 11.12 -23.63
C LYS A 92 0.96 10.15 -24.64
N ARG A 93 0.20 9.77 -25.66
CA ARG A 93 0.69 8.93 -26.77
C ARG A 93 1.56 9.78 -27.67
N GLY A 94 2.83 9.44 -27.83
CA GLY A 94 3.75 10.16 -28.73
C GLY A 94 5.22 9.94 -28.37
N SER A 95 6.12 10.28 -29.30
CA SER A 95 7.57 10.02 -29.28
C SER A 95 8.38 10.79 -28.23
N GLY A 96 7.74 11.27 -27.16
CA GLY A 96 8.39 12.08 -26.13
C GLY A 96 8.92 11.21 -25.00
N PHE A 97 10.19 11.35 -24.67
CA PHE A 97 10.80 10.80 -23.47
C PHE A 97 10.83 11.86 -22.37
N ASN A 98 9.69 12.06 -21.69
CA ASN A 98 9.51 13.15 -20.73
C ASN A 98 9.21 12.61 -19.33
N ASP A 99 9.98 13.10 -18.36
CA ASP A 99 9.69 13.04 -16.92
C ASP A 99 8.77 14.21 -16.51
N GLY A 100 8.19 14.16 -15.31
CA GLY A 100 7.34 15.24 -14.79
C GLY A 100 6.10 14.76 -14.04
N GLY A 101 5.10 15.64 -13.93
CA GLY A 101 3.84 15.33 -13.24
C GLY A 101 3.00 14.24 -13.93
N PRO A 102 1.89 13.81 -13.30
CA PRO A 102 1.04 12.71 -13.79
C PRO A 102 0.64 12.79 -15.27
N GLY A 103 0.33 13.99 -15.77
CA GLY A 103 -0.08 14.23 -17.16
C GLY A 103 1.06 14.60 -18.12
N ASP A 104 2.24 14.94 -17.59
CA ASP A 104 3.40 15.37 -18.37
C ASP A 104 4.31 14.21 -18.73
N ALA A 105 4.38 13.22 -17.82
CA ALA A 105 5.12 12.00 -18.02
C ALA A 105 4.65 11.28 -19.29
N ALA A 106 5.60 10.87 -20.13
CA ALA A 106 5.32 10.14 -21.36
C ALA A 106 6.05 8.80 -21.35
N PHE A 107 5.29 7.72 -21.53
CA PHE A 107 5.78 6.35 -21.69
C PHE A 107 5.52 5.90 -23.13
N ASP A 108 6.27 4.90 -23.60
CA ASP A 108 6.02 4.28 -24.90
C ASP A 108 6.00 2.75 -24.81
N ARG A 109 4.77 2.22 -24.84
CA ARG A 109 4.43 0.80 -24.71
C ARG A 109 5.09 0.10 -23.52
N PRO A 110 4.89 0.60 -22.29
CA PRO A 110 5.45 -0.02 -21.10
C PRO A 110 4.97 -1.47 -20.95
N ARG A 111 5.87 -2.41 -20.63
CA ARG A 111 5.57 -3.86 -20.63
C ARG A 111 5.62 -4.55 -19.28
N SER A 112 6.19 -3.88 -18.28
CA SER A 112 6.33 -4.44 -16.95
C SER A 112 6.31 -3.31 -15.95
N VAL A 113 5.76 -3.60 -14.79
CA VAL A 113 5.80 -2.72 -13.64
C VAL A 113 6.18 -3.52 -12.40
N ALA A 114 6.84 -2.87 -11.45
CA ALA A 114 7.08 -3.39 -10.11
C ALA A 114 6.70 -2.31 -9.09
N VAL A 115 6.24 -2.71 -7.91
CA VAL A 115 5.85 -1.78 -6.84
C VAL A 115 6.75 -2.03 -5.63
N ASP A 116 7.36 -0.98 -5.09
CA ASP A 116 8.13 -1.10 -3.85
C ASP A 116 7.27 -0.98 -2.59
N ALA A 117 7.91 -1.12 -1.43
CA ALA A 117 7.25 -1.06 -0.14
C ALA A 117 6.67 0.33 0.19
N ALA A 118 7.06 1.39 -0.52
CA ALA A 118 6.55 2.75 -0.38
C ALA A 118 5.50 3.10 -1.46
N ASP A 119 5.07 2.11 -2.24
CA ASP A 119 4.18 2.25 -3.39
C ASP A 119 4.73 3.15 -4.52
N ASN A 120 6.05 3.29 -4.63
CA ASN A 120 6.63 3.76 -5.89
C ASN A 120 6.48 2.66 -6.94
N VAL A 121 6.16 3.06 -8.17
CA VAL A 121 6.01 2.17 -9.30
C VAL A 121 7.20 2.30 -10.23
N TYR A 122 7.88 1.19 -10.50
CA TYR A 122 8.96 1.12 -11.47
C TYR A 122 8.42 0.58 -12.78
N VAL A 123 8.67 1.27 -13.88
CA VAL A 123 8.09 0.98 -15.19
C VAL A 123 9.20 0.60 -16.17
N ALA A 124 9.02 -0.54 -16.85
CA ALA A 124 9.81 -0.90 -18.02
C ALA A 124 9.26 -0.16 -19.24
N ASP A 125 9.83 1.02 -19.51
CA ASP A 125 9.45 1.88 -20.62
C ASP A 125 10.15 1.42 -21.89
N ARG A 126 9.45 0.51 -22.58
CA ARG A 126 10.02 -0.42 -23.55
C ARG A 126 10.68 0.27 -24.73
N LEU A 127 9.93 1.16 -25.40
CA LEU A 127 10.41 1.77 -26.64
C LEU A 127 11.37 2.92 -26.38
N HIS A 128 11.38 3.46 -25.15
CA HIS A 128 12.44 4.34 -24.68
C HIS A 128 13.68 3.57 -24.16
N GLY A 129 13.60 2.25 -23.96
CA GLY A 129 14.72 1.48 -23.40
C GLY A 129 15.15 1.98 -22.01
N ALA A 130 14.16 2.36 -21.20
CA ALA A 130 14.38 3.04 -19.92
C ALA A 130 13.61 2.37 -18.77
N VAL A 131 14.16 2.49 -17.57
CA VAL A 131 13.46 2.19 -16.33
C VAL A 131 13.04 3.51 -15.70
N ARG A 132 11.72 3.68 -15.55
CA ARG A 132 11.11 4.89 -14.96
C ARG A 132 10.66 4.57 -13.54
N LYS A 133 10.64 5.57 -12.67
CA LYS A 133 10.07 5.51 -11.33
C LYS A 133 8.94 6.53 -11.24
N VAL A 134 7.79 6.09 -10.74
CA VAL A 134 6.60 6.91 -10.53
C VAL A 134 6.33 6.92 -9.02
N ALA A 135 6.39 8.10 -8.41
CA ALA A 135 6.04 8.26 -7.00
C ALA A 135 4.53 8.02 -6.78
N PRO A 136 4.06 7.79 -5.55
CA PRO A 136 2.63 7.70 -5.26
C PRO A 136 1.81 8.93 -5.69
N SER A 137 2.45 10.10 -5.78
CA SER A 137 1.87 11.34 -6.32
C SER A 137 1.66 11.34 -7.84
N GLY A 138 2.22 10.35 -8.54
CA GLY A 138 2.25 10.24 -10.00
C GLY A 138 3.41 11.00 -10.67
N TYR A 139 4.28 11.66 -9.89
CA TYR A 139 5.48 12.29 -10.43
C TYR A 139 6.47 11.22 -10.92
N THR A 140 6.95 11.37 -12.16
CA THR A 140 7.77 10.39 -12.86
C THR A 140 9.19 10.90 -13.05
N THR A 141 10.18 10.05 -12.78
CA THR A 141 11.59 10.25 -13.10
C THR A 141 12.19 9.05 -13.83
N THR A 142 13.29 9.26 -14.54
CA THR A 142 14.10 8.18 -15.13
C THR A 142 15.19 7.73 -14.16
N ILE A 143 15.30 6.42 -13.91
CA ILE A 143 16.30 5.86 -12.99
C ILE A 143 17.39 5.02 -13.66
N ALA A 144 17.19 4.56 -14.90
CA ALA A 144 18.21 3.89 -15.71
C ALA A 144 17.81 3.88 -17.19
N GLY A 145 18.79 3.91 -18.11
CA GLY A 145 18.55 3.84 -19.55
C GLY A 145 17.84 5.08 -20.13
N GLY A 146 17.47 5.01 -21.41
CA GLY A 146 16.77 6.10 -22.12
C GLY A 146 17.65 7.17 -22.77
N PHE A 147 18.96 7.17 -22.52
CA PHE A 147 19.88 8.21 -23.03
C PHE A 147 20.76 7.76 -24.19
N SER A 148 20.64 6.51 -24.65
CA SER A 148 21.38 5.98 -25.81
C SER A 148 20.58 6.11 -27.10
N SER A 149 21.29 6.12 -28.24
CA SER A 149 20.67 6.13 -29.58
C SER A 149 19.99 4.81 -29.97
N GLY A 150 20.07 3.77 -29.13
CA GLY A 150 19.50 2.47 -29.41
C GLY A 150 19.64 1.46 -28.27
N PRO A 151 19.03 0.27 -28.45
CA PRO A 151 19.10 -0.80 -27.47
C PRO A 151 20.51 -1.37 -27.33
N GLY A 152 20.77 -2.04 -26.21
CA GLY A 152 22.04 -2.71 -25.95
C GLY A 152 22.02 -3.42 -24.60
N HIS A 153 23.19 -3.82 -24.11
CA HIS A 153 23.35 -4.54 -22.84
C HIS A 153 24.47 -3.94 -21.96
N ARG A 154 24.75 -2.65 -22.14
CA ARG A 154 25.86 -1.98 -21.43
C ARG A 154 25.50 -1.81 -19.96
N ASP A 155 26.37 -2.23 -19.06
CA ASP A 155 26.30 -1.94 -17.61
C ASP A 155 27.04 -0.63 -17.28
N GLY A 156 26.93 -0.18 -16.03
CA GLY A 156 27.62 1.00 -15.51
C GLY A 156 26.67 1.96 -14.79
N PRO A 157 27.03 3.25 -14.68
CA PRO A 157 26.12 4.27 -14.16
C PRO A 157 24.78 4.25 -14.89
N ALA A 158 23.70 4.55 -14.17
CA ALA A 158 22.33 4.49 -14.67
C ALA A 158 22.10 5.16 -16.03
N GLN A 159 22.71 6.34 -16.28
CA GLN A 159 22.56 7.06 -17.55
C GLN A 159 23.27 6.37 -18.73
N ASN A 160 24.26 5.54 -18.45
CA ASN A 160 25.06 4.83 -19.46
C ASN A 160 24.56 3.40 -19.70
N ALA A 161 23.70 2.89 -18.82
CA ALA A 161 23.14 1.55 -18.96
C ALA A 161 22.19 1.49 -20.16
N THR A 162 22.27 0.43 -20.95
CA THR A 162 21.36 0.21 -22.10
C THR A 162 20.68 -1.14 -21.96
N PHE A 163 19.40 -1.23 -22.34
CA PHE A 163 18.58 -2.45 -22.27
C PHE A 163 18.12 -2.87 -23.67
N SER A 164 17.68 -4.12 -23.83
CA SER A 164 16.97 -4.51 -25.04
C SER A 164 15.54 -3.92 -25.04
N PRO A 165 14.81 -3.92 -26.17
CA PRO A 165 13.40 -3.54 -26.21
C PRO A 165 12.47 -4.61 -25.62
N ASP A 166 12.98 -5.66 -24.99
CA ASP A 166 12.19 -6.69 -24.33
C ASP A 166 12.77 -7.04 -22.97
N PHE A 167 12.36 -6.28 -21.96
CA PHE A 167 12.72 -6.53 -20.57
C PHE A 167 11.51 -6.48 -19.64
N ALA A 168 11.65 -7.06 -18.46
CA ALA A 168 10.68 -6.94 -17.37
C ALA A 168 11.40 -6.67 -16.05
N LEU A 169 10.64 -6.19 -15.06
CA LEU A 169 11.14 -5.75 -13.76
C LEU A 169 10.48 -6.55 -12.65
N VAL A 170 11.24 -6.82 -11.60
CA VAL A 170 10.72 -7.27 -10.30
C VAL A 170 11.46 -6.55 -9.19
N TYR A 171 10.73 -6.06 -8.19
CA TYR A 171 11.31 -5.48 -7.00
C TYR A 171 11.66 -6.60 -6.00
N VAL A 172 12.88 -6.55 -5.46
CA VAL A 172 13.37 -7.53 -4.48
C VAL A 172 13.75 -6.79 -3.19
N PRO A 173 12.83 -6.71 -2.20
CA PRO A 173 13.06 -5.94 -0.97
C PRO A 173 14.33 -6.35 -0.22
N LYS A 174 14.62 -7.66 -0.18
CA LYS A 174 15.74 -8.23 0.57
C LYS A 174 17.12 -7.68 0.17
N ILE A 175 17.28 -7.28 -1.10
CA ILE A 175 18.55 -6.76 -1.62
C ILE A 175 18.44 -5.29 -2.04
N CYS A 176 17.31 -4.62 -1.76
CA CYS A 176 17.05 -3.24 -2.16
C CYS A 176 17.37 -2.97 -3.64
N ALA A 177 16.78 -3.78 -4.53
CA ALA A 177 17.05 -3.69 -5.95
C ALA A 177 15.84 -4.03 -6.81
N LEU A 178 15.88 -3.56 -8.05
CA LEU A 178 15.12 -4.17 -9.14
C LEU A 178 15.98 -5.22 -9.81
N LEU A 179 15.41 -6.40 -10.04
CA LEU A 179 15.95 -7.33 -11.02
C LEU A 179 15.26 -7.12 -12.36
N VAL A 180 16.07 -7.09 -13.41
CA VAL A 180 15.66 -6.87 -14.78
C VAL A 180 15.84 -8.16 -15.55
N ALA A 181 14.75 -8.77 -15.98
CA ALA A 181 14.78 -9.87 -16.94
C ALA A 181 14.91 -9.28 -18.34
N ASP A 182 16.15 -9.03 -18.79
CA ASP A 182 16.47 -8.45 -20.09
C ASP A 182 16.49 -9.56 -21.16
N ARG A 183 15.29 -9.95 -21.60
CA ARG A 183 15.06 -11.14 -22.44
C ARG A 183 15.75 -11.03 -23.79
N GLY A 184 15.72 -9.86 -24.42
CA GLY A 184 16.38 -9.64 -25.71
C GLY A 184 17.90 -9.81 -25.63
N ASN A 185 18.49 -9.56 -24.46
CA ASN A 185 19.92 -9.75 -24.21
C ASN A 185 20.25 -11.08 -23.50
N ARG A 186 19.24 -11.88 -23.10
CA ARG A 186 19.38 -13.13 -22.33
C ARG A 186 20.12 -12.93 -21.00
N MET A 187 19.79 -11.86 -20.28
CA MET A 187 20.45 -11.51 -19.02
C MET A 187 19.42 -11.28 -17.90
N VAL A 188 19.84 -11.58 -16.68
CA VAL A 188 19.22 -11.04 -15.45
C VAL A 188 20.16 -9.95 -14.95
N ARG A 189 19.65 -8.72 -14.83
CA ARG A 189 20.45 -7.55 -14.46
C ARG A 189 19.90 -6.95 -13.17
N GLN A 190 20.72 -6.20 -12.46
CA GLN A 190 20.34 -5.62 -11.17
C GLN A 190 20.48 -4.09 -11.23
N ILE A 191 19.45 -3.39 -10.78
CA ILE A 191 19.48 -1.95 -10.51
C ILE A 191 19.38 -1.79 -9.00
N ASN A 192 20.49 -1.38 -8.37
CA ASN A 192 20.49 -1.03 -6.97
C ASN A 192 19.60 0.21 -6.76
N LEU A 193 18.64 0.11 -5.87
CA LEU A 193 17.77 1.22 -5.52
C LEU A 193 18.39 2.05 -4.39
N LYS A 194 17.87 3.26 -4.22
CA LYS A 194 18.31 4.10 -3.12
C LYS A 194 17.74 3.58 -1.79
N PRO A 195 18.43 3.73 -0.65
CA PRO A 195 17.94 3.24 0.63
C PRO A 195 16.54 3.73 1.00
N GLU A 196 16.19 4.97 0.66
CA GLU A 196 14.86 5.55 0.90
C GLU A 196 13.73 4.85 0.13
N ASP A 197 14.03 4.20 -1.00
CA ASP A 197 13.07 3.47 -1.82
C ASP A 197 12.79 2.06 -1.28
N CYS A 198 13.68 1.59 -0.40
CA CYS A 198 13.62 0.28 0.23
C CYS A 198 13.26 0.36 1.71
N ALA A 199 13.27 1.57 2.28
CA ALA A 199 12.92 1.79 3.66
C ALA A 199 11.44 1.45 3.86
N HIS A 200 11.18 0.31 4.50
CA HIS A 200 9.98 0.23 5.32
C HIS A 200 10.06 1.39 6.30
N GLU A 201 9.00 2.18 6.46
CA GLU A 201 8.79 2.97 7.66
C GLU A 201 8.98 2.06 8.88
N LYS A 202 10.23 1.92 9.33
CA LYS A 202 10.50 1.76 10.74
C LYS A 202 10.00 3.06 11.28
N GLN A 203 8.82 3.03 11.92
CA GLN A 203 8.48 4.03 12.93
C GLN A 203 9.71 4.11 13.84
N SER A 204 10.55 5.09 13.54
CA SER A 204 11.84 5.23 14.15
C SER A 204 11.52 5.70 15.56
N GLY A 205 11.70 4.80 16.53
CA GLY A 205 11.48 5.06 17.95
C GLY A 205 12.31 6.23 18.50
N LEU A 206 13.07 6.94 17.68
CA LEU A 206 13.69 8.23 18.02
C LEU A 206 12.67 9.34 18.28
N GLY A 207 11.51 9.35 17.61
CA GLY A 207 10.47 10.34 17.89
C GLY A 207 9.90 10.19 19.30
N ASN A 208 9.66 8.95 19.73
CA ASN A 208 9.09 8.66 21.04
C ASN A 208 10.11 8.83 22.16
N THR A 209 11.40 8.55 21.93
CA THR A 209 12.43 8.80 22.94
C THR A 209 12.70 10.30 23.11
N LEU A 210 12.82 11.07 22.04
CA LEU A 210 13.08 12.51 22.13
C LEU A 210 11.91 13.26 22.80
N VAL A 211 10.66 12.90 22.44
CA VAL A 211 9.45 13.43 23.10
C VAL A 211 9.40 13.02 24.58
N SER A 212 9.81 11.80 24.92
CA SER A 212 9.91 11.35 26.31
C SER A 212 10.98 12.10 27.10
N PHE A 213 12.17 12.36 26.51
CA PHE A 213 13.22 13.16 27.15
C PHE A 213 12.79 14.61 27.39
N ILE A 214 12.14 15.23 26.40
CA ILE A 214 11.60 16.59 26.55
C ILE A 214 10.53 16.63 27.64
N ALA A 215 9.60 15.65 27.66
CA ALA A 215 8.57 15.57 28.70
C ALA A 215 9.16 15.42 30.11
N VAL A 216 10.15 14.53 30.28
CA VAL A 216 10.84 14.33 31.57
C VAL A 216 11.59 15.60 31.98
N LEU A 217 12.30 16.25 31.06
CA LEU A 217 13.02 17.50 31.34
C LEU A 217 12.05 18.63 31.74
N CYS A 218 10.92 18.78 31.05
CA CYS A 218 9.89 19.75 31.40
C CYS A 218 9.30 19.49 32.80
N THR A 219 9.06 18.22 33.16
CA THR A 219 8.56 17.87 34.51
C THR A 219 9.58 18.16 35.60
N LEU A 220 10.86 17.91 35.37
CA LEU A 220 11.93 18.20 36.33
C LEU A 220 12.14 19.71 36.51
N LEU A 221 12.14 20.47 35.41
CA LEU A 221 12.21 21.93 35.44
C LEU A 221 11.00 22.54 36.16
N GLY A 222 9.79 22.06 35.87
CA GLY A 222 8.57 22.48 36.55
C GLY A 222 8.60 22.19 38.06
N SER A 223 9.08 21.02 38.45
CA SER A 223 9.25 20.65 39.86
C SER A 223 10.31 21.51 40.57
N LEU A 224 11.43 21.82 39.90
CA LEU A 224 12.49 22.67 40.44
C LEU A 224 12.00 24.11 40.64
N ILE A 225 11.29 24.66 39.65
CA ILE A 225 10.68 25.99 39.75
C ILE A 225 9.66 26.02 40.88
N GLY A 226 8.82 24.99 41.03
CA GLY A 226 7.88 24.89 42.15
C GLY A 226 8.56 24.81 43.51
N PHE A 227 9.67 24.09 43.62
CA PHE A 227 10.46 24.00 44.86
C PHE A 227 11.11 25.33 45.22
N LEU A 228 11.69 26.03 44.24
CA LEU A 228 12.31 27.35 44.43
C LEU A 228 11.26 28.43 44.72
N ALA A 229 10.12 28.41 44.05
CA ALA A 229 9.02 29.34 44.31
C ALA A 229 8.45 29.20 45.72
N ARG A 230 8.46 27.99 46.30
CA ARG A 230 8.05 27.74 47.71
C ARG A 230 8.94 28.45 48.74
N HIS A 231 10.17 28.80 48.36
CA HIS A 231 11.09 29.57 49.20
C HIS A 231 10.77 31.06 49.20
N PHE A 232 10.33 31.61 48.06
CA PHE A 232 10.00 33.04 47.92
C PHE A 232 8.55 33.36 48.27
N TYR A 233 7.64 32.38 48.17
CA TYR A 233 6.24 32.50 48.57
C TYR A 233 5.95 31.47 49.67
N PRO A 234 6.30 31.74 50.94
CA PRO A 234 5.91 30.87 52.03
C PRO A 234 4.38 30.88 52.12
N VAL A 235 3.73 29.81 51.64
CA VAL A 235 2.32 29.59 51.92
C VAL A 235 2.21 29.36 53.42
N ASN A 236 1.69 30.37 54.12
CA ASN A 236 1.46 30.27 55.55
C ASN A 236 0.32 29.28 55.77
N VAL A 237 0.67 28.00 55.97
CA VAL A 237 -0.28 26.88 56.08
C VAL A 237 -1.34 27.14 57.15
N SER A 238 -1.02 27.93 58.18
CA SER A 238 -1.96 28.38 59.21
C SER A 238 -3.10 29.27 58.67
N MET A 239 -2.81 30.12 57.67
CA MET A 239 -3.78 31.01 57.02
C MET A 239 -4.69 30.25 56.04
N LEU A 240 -4.14 29.27 55.34
CA LEU A 240 -4.93 28.42 54.43
C LEU A 240 -5.84 27.47 55.23
N LEU A 241 -5.33 26.93 56.34
CA LEU A 241 -6.11 26.07 57.24
C LEU A 241 -7.21 26.87 57.95
N SER A 242 -6.96 28.12 58.35
CA SER A 242 -8.00 28.97 58.95
C SER A 242 -9.09 29.38 57.95
N GLN A 243 -8.75 29.60 56.67
CA GLN A 243 -9.73 29.84 55.61
C GLN A 243 -10.57 28.59 55.28
N LEU A 244 -9.95 27.41 55.24
CA LEU A 244 -10.66 26.15 54.98
C LEU A 244 -11.55 25.72 56.17
N LEU A 245 -11.09 25.92 57.41
CA LEU A 245 -11.90 25.68 58.60
C LEU A 245 -13.08 26.66 58.69
N SER A 246 -12.86 27.94 58.34
CA SER A 246 -13.92 28.95 58.25
C SER A 246 -15.00 28.60 57.22
N GLN A 247 -14.60 28.16 56.02
CA GLN A 247 -15.56 27.69 55.01
C GLN A 247 -16.28 26.40 55.43
N GLY A 248 -15.60 25.50 56.15
CA GLY A 248 -16.19 24.27 56.69
C GLY A 248 -17.28 24.55 57.74
N ASP A 249 -17.04 25.48 58.66
CA ASP A 249 -17.99 25.85 59.71
C ASP A 249 -19.22 26.56 59.14
N GLU A 250 -19.05 27.43 58.13
CA GLU A 250 -20.18 28.07 57.44
C GLU A 250 -21.06 27.05 56.70
N TYR A 251 -20.44 26.05 56.07
CA TYR A 251 -21.15 24.98 55.34
C TYR A 251 -21.93 24.06 56.30
N MET A 252 -21.32 23.70 57.43
CA MET A 252 -21.95 22.85 58.44
C MET A 252 -23.07 23.58 59.19
N HIS A 253 -22.97 24.91 59.37
CA HIS A 253 -24.05 25.72 59.93
C HIS A 253 -25.26 25.80 58.98
N LYS A 254 -25.04 25.95 57.67
CA LYS A 254 -26.11 25.92 56.65
C LYS A 254 -26.81 24.55 56.57
N LEU A 255 -26.06 23.45 56.68
CA LEU A 255 -26.62 22.09 56.71
C LEU A 255 -27.47 21.79 57.96
N ARG A 256 -27.07 22.30 59.13
CA ARG A 256 -27.86 22.17 60.37
C ARG A 256 -29.17 22.96 60.32
N GLN A 257 -29.20 24.13 59.68
CA GLN A 257 -30.43 24.91 59.50
C GLN A 257 -31.40 24.28 58.48
N CYS A 258 -30.89 23.52 57.50
CA CYS A 258 -31.73 22.80 56.53
C CYS A 258 -32.43 21.57 57.14
N ASN A 259 -31.76 20.85 58.05
CA ASN A 259 -32.31 19.62 58.64
C ASN A 259 -33.41 19.84 59.69
N LEU A 260 -33.48 21.03 60.31
CA LEU A 260 -34.51 21.38 61.30
C LEU A 260 -35.85 21.83 60.69
N LYS A 261 -35.91 22.16 59.39
CA LYS A 261 -37.14 22.59 58.71
C LYS A 261 -38.01 21.45 58.16
N HIS A 262 -37.50 20.22 58.06
CA HIS A 262 -38.19 19.11 57.39
C HIS A 262 -38.83 18.05 58.31
N ILE A 263 -38.76 18.17 59.64
CA ILE A 263 -39.27 17.15 60.57
C ILE A 263 -40.67 17.48 61.15
N GLY A 264 -41.30 18.59 60.77
CA GLY A 264 -42.56 19.00 61.41
C GLY A 264 -43.64 19.55 60.46
N ARG A 265 -44.34 18.68 59.71
CA ARG A 265 -45.82 18.75 59.60
C ARG A 265 -46.43 17.59 58.80
N LYS A 266 -47.49 17.04 59.40
CA LYS A 266 -48.34 15.91 59.00
C LYS A 266 -49.18 16.19 57.73
N SER A 267 -49.44 15.13 56.97
CA SER A 267 -50.49 14.97 55.94
C SER A 267 -51.91 15.17 56.51
N PRO A 268 -52.96 15.52 55.70
CA PRO A 268 -53.68 14.47 54.98
C PRO A 268 -54.44 14.85 53.66
N SER A 269 -54.79 13.77 52.92
CA SER A 269 -56.05 13.43 52.22
C SER A 269 -56.53 14.09 50.92
N THR A 270 -56.86 13.18 49.97
CA THR A 270 -58.03 13.14 49.02
C THR A 270 -58.02 14.16 47.86
N THR A 271 -58.35 13.89 46.58
CA THR A 271 -59.16 12.86 45.88
C THR A 271 -58.73 12.86 44.40
N PHE A 272 -58.76 11.72 43.69
CA PHE A 272 -58.49 11.64 42.24
C PHE A 272 -59.81 11.64 41.45
N SER A 273 -59.97 12.57 40.50
CA SER A 273 -61.02 12.53 39.48
C SER A 273 -60.37 12.54 38.10
N ALA A 274 -60.80 11.62 37.24
CA ALA A 274 -60.33 11.45 35.87
C ALA A 274 -61.13 12.35 34.91
N GLY A 275 -60.46 12.91 33.91
CA GLY A 275 -61.08 13.66 32.81
C GLY A 275 -60.22 13.61 31.55
N TYR A 276 -60.72 12.90 30.55
CA TYR A 276 -60.29 12.87 29.15
C TYR A 276 -60.37 14.25 28.48
N GLY A 277 -59.52 14.52 27.48
CA GLY A 277 -59.67 15.69 26.62
C GLY A 277 -58.62 15.77 25.50
N SER A 278 -59.00 15.23 24.34
CA SER A 278 -58.39 15.40 23.02
C SER A 278 -58.20 16.87 22.61
N ASN A 279 -57.18 17.17 21.82
CA ASN A 279 -57.25 18.27 20.85
C ASN A 279 -56.50 17.90 19.56
N SER A 280 -57.29 17.95 18.48
CA SER A 280 -57.00 18.43 17.11
C SER A 280 -55.55 18.65 16.70
#